data_AF-A0A965NJ54-F1
#
_entry.id   AF-A0A965NJ54-F1
#
_cell.length_a   1.000
_cell.length_b   1.000
_cell.length_c   1.000
_cell.angle_alpha   90.00
_cell.angle_beta   90.00
_cell.angle_gamma   90.00
#
_symmetry.space_group_name_H-M   'P 1'
#
loop_
_entity.id
_entity.type
_entity.pdbx_description
1 polymer ?
#
loop_
_entity_poly.entity_id
_entity_poly.type
_entity_poly.pdbx_seq_one_letter_code
_entity_poly.pdbx_strand_id
1 'polypeptide(L)'
;MRRRGFTLIEVLVSLAIFALAAVSLGAAYSNVILGRIALQQDEQRLDDIARCRAALMETPGFDDVETGGDIHLPGGRTAHWKGKIEATAVSDLFAVELSCEIPTANGGEPEEISETRMLLRPTWSIPADRQKIRDDARQRLEKERGYKEADGNSAFISSPTRGKKLVPGQTGANGKGGKNGQGTPQNGKNGQPAQPAKGGQPGGQPAARPAKR
;
A
#
# COMPACT_ATOMS: atom_id res chain seq x y z
N MET A 1 4.80 55.88 62.89
CA MET A 1 4.94 54.74 61.95
C MET A 1 6.37 54.71 61.43
N ARG A 2 7.20 53.73 61.80
CA ARG A 2 8.58 53.63 61.31
C ARG A 2 8.56 53.06 59.89
N ARG A 3 8.80 53.90 58.88
CA ARG A 3 9.01 53.44 57.50
C ARG A 3 10.38 52.77 57.45
N ARG A 4 10.42 51.44 57.34
CA ARG A 4 11.67 50.71 57.05
C ARG A 4 11.91 50.80 55.55
N GLY A 5 13.04 51.37 55.14
CA GLY A 5 13.48 51.37 53.74
C GLY A 5 14.12 50.04 53.36
N PHE A 6 14.22 49.76 52.07
CA PHE A 6 14.91 48.58 51.56
C PHE A 6 16.40 48.67 51.84
N THR A 7 16.99 47.54 52.22
CA THR A 7 18.43 47.43 52.39
C THR A 7 19.13 47.36 51.03
N LEU A 8 20.38 47.84 50.95
CA LEU A 8 21.16 47.77 49.71
C LEU A 8 21.24 46.34 49.16
N ILE A 9 21.37 45.36 50.06
CA ILE A 9 21.42 43.94 49.69
C ILE A 9 20.09 43.45 49.10
N GLU A 10 18.93 43.84 49.64
CA GLU A 10 17.63 43.50 49.05
C GLU A 10 17.46 44.07 47.64
N VAL A 11 17.89 45.31 47.42
CA VAL A 11 17.78 45.95 46.09
C VAL A 11 18.69 45.23 45.09
N LEU A 12 19.91 44.88 45.49
CA LEU A 12 20.84 44.15 44.62
C LEU A 12 20.32 42.74 44.29
N VAL A 13 19.78 42.02 45.27
CA VAL A 13 19.19 40.70 45.05
C VAL A 13 17.95 40.79 44.16
N SER A 14 17.08 41.78 44.37
CA SER A 14 15.89 42.00 43.54
C SER A 14 16.27 42.32 42.09
N LEU A 15 17.29 43.15 41.89
CA LEU A 15 17.80 43.47 40.57
C LEU A 15 18.43 42.25 39.88
N ALA A 16 19.16 41.41 40.63
CA ALA A 16 19.72 40.17 40.10
C ALA A 16 18.63 39.18 39.67
N ILE A 17 17.60 38.97 40.49
CA ILE A 17 16.46 38.11 40.15
C ILE A 17 15.72 38.67 38.94
N PHE A 18 15.49 39.99 38.89
CA PHE A 18 14.85 40.64 37.76
C PHE A 18 15.65 40.46 36.47
N ALA A 19 16.98 40.64 36.52
CA ALA A 19 17.84 40.45 35.36
C ALA A 19 17.79 39.00 34.85
N LEU A 20 17.85 38.01 35.75
CA LEU A 20 17.72 36.59 35.39
C LEU A 20 16.34 36.29 34.80
N ALA A 21 15.27 36.83 35.38
CA ALA A 21 13.92 36.67 34.87
C ALA A 21 13.79 37.26 33.46
N ALA A 22 14.28 38.48 33.24
CA ALA A 22 14.24 39.15 31.95
C ALA A 22 14.99 38.36 30.86
N VAL A 23 16.19 37.86 31.16
CA VAL A 23 16.97 37.02 30.23
C VAL A 23 16.23 35.70 29.95
N SER A 24 15.68 35.05 30.98
CA SER A 24 14.94 33.79 30.82
C SER A 24 13.69 33.97 29.96
N LEU A 25 12.96 35.07 30.14
CA LEU A 25 11.77 35.40 29.36
C LEU A 25 12.14 35.74 27.91
N GLY A 26 13.23 36.48 27.69
CA GLY A 26 13.76 36.75 26.36
C GLY A 26 14.10 35.47 25.60
N ALA A 27 14.83 34.55 26.23
CA ALA A 27 15.17 33.26 25.64
C ALA A 27 13.92 32.41 25.33
N ALA A 28 12.97 32.33 26.26
CA ALA A 28 11.72 31.60 26.06
C ALA A 28 10.90 32.20 24.90
N TYR A 29 10.80 33.52 24.82
CA TYR A 29 10.08 34.22 23.76
C TYR A 29 10.70 33.96 22.38
N SER A 30 12.02 34.08 22.25
CA SER A 30 12.72 33.78 21.00
C SER A 30 12.51 32.34 20.56
N ASN A 31 12.57 31.38 21.49
CA ASN A 31 12.34 29.96 21.18
C ASN A 31 10.90 29.69 20.72
N VAL A 32 9.90 30.34 21.33
CA VAL A 32 8.49 30.18 20.93
C VAL A 32 8.23 30.76 19.54
N ILE A 33 8.77 31.94 19.23
CA ILE A 33 8.60 32.53 17.89
C ILE A 33 9.27 31.68 16.83
N LEU A 34 10.53 31.29 17.05
CA LEU A 34 11.25 30.46 16.09
C LEU A 34 10.56 29.11 15.90
N GLY A 35 10.09 28.50 17.00
CA GLY A 35 9.29 27.28 16.94
C GLY A 35 8.00 27.44 16.14
N ARG A 36 7.29 28.55 16.30
CA ARG A 36 6.05 28.82 15.53
C ARG A 36 6.32 29.02 14.05
N ILE A 37 7.36 29.76 13.69
CA ILE A 37 7.74 29.96 12.28
C ILE A 37 8.12 28.61 11.66
N ALA A 38 8.89 27.78 12.36
CA ALA A 38 9.27 26.45 11.89
C ALA A 38 8.04 25.54 11.67
N LEU A 39 7.07 25.54 12.60
CA LEU A 39 5.83 24.78 12.45
C LEU A 39 4.99 25.22 11.26
N GLN A 40 4.87 26.53 11.02
CA GLN A 40 4.13 27.05 9.87
C GLN A 40 4.75 26.65 8.54
N GLN A 41 6.09 26.67 8.45
CA GLN A 41 6.81 26.20 7.27
C GLN A 41 6.61 24.71 7.03
N ASP A 42 6.60 23.90 8.10
CA ASP A 42 6.37 22.46 7.99
C ASP A 42 4.95 22.13 7.54
N GLU A 43 3.93 22.80 8.09
CA GLU A 43 2.54 22.62 7.68
C GLU A 43 2.34 22.97 6.19
N GLN A 44 2.89 24.10 5.74
CA GLN A 44 2.87 24.50 4.33
C GLN A 44 3.56 23.47 3.43
N ARG A 45 4.72 22.96 3.86
CA ARG A 45 5.47 21.92 3.14
C ARG A 45 4.65 20.63 3.01
N LEU A 46 4.00 20.19 4.09
CA LEU A 46 3.14 19.00 4.08
C LEU A 46 1.93 19.16 3.17
N ASP A 47 1.32 20.35 3.15
CA ASP A 47 0.20 20.68 2.26
C ASP A 47 0.62 20.72 0.78
N ASP A 48 1.80 21.29 0.48
CA ASP A 48 2.34 21.31 -0.89
C ASP A 48 2.56 19.88 -1.42
N ILE A 49 3.15 19.00 -0.59
CA ILE A 49 3.33 17.57 -0.93
C ILE A 49 1.98 16.88 -1.10
N ALA A 50 1.01 17.13 -0.21
CA ALA A 50 -0.32 16.56 -0.31
C ALA A 50 -1.01 16.94 -1.63
N ARG A 51 -0.76 18.15 -2.13
CA ARG A 51 -1.27 18.60 -3.43
C ARG A 51 -0.61 17.88 -4.61
N CYS A 52 0.70 17.66 -4.57
CA CYS A 52 1.38 16.85 -5.59
C CYS A 52 0.83 15.41 -5.61
N ARG A 53 0.60 14.82 -4.42
CA ARG A 53 -0.03 13.49 -4.32
C ARG A 53 -1.44 13.49 -4.91
N ALA A 54 -2.23 14.53 -4.63
CA ALA A 54 -3.56 14.66 -5.21
C ALA A 54 -3.51 14.70 -6.74
N ALA A 55 -2.57 15.46 -7.32
CA ALA A 55 -2.38 15.52 -8.77
C ALA A 55 -2.04 14.15 -9.37
N LEU A 56 -1.14 13.39 -8.74
CA LEU A 56 -0.84 12.01 -9.16
C LEU A 56 -2.09 11.10 -9.14
N MET A 57 -2.93 11.23 -8.11
CA MET A 57 -4.14 10.42 -7.97
C MET A 57 -5.24 10.81 -8.95
N GLU A 58 -5.31 12.09 -9.31
CA GLU A 58 -6.28 12.65 -10.26
C GLU A 58 -5.94 12.29 -11.70
N THR A 59 -4.66 12.28 -12.07
CA THR A 59 -4.21 11.98 -13.43
C THR A 59 -4.51 10.52 -13.79
N PRO A 60 -5.41 10.24 -14.76
CA PRO A 60 -5.88 8.89 -15.08
C PRO A 60 -4.94 8.10 -16.00
N GLY A 61 -4.23 8.77 -16.93
CA GLY A 61 -3.40 8.15 -17.95
C GLY A 61 -2.05 7.65 -17.40
N PHE A 62 -1.53 6.57 -17.99
CA PHE A 62 -0.20 6.04 -17.65
C PHE A 62 0.88 7.01 -18.12
N ASP A 63 0.88 7.35 -19.42
CA ASP A 63 1.86 8.25 -20.03
C ASP A 63 1.79 9.67 -19.47
N ASP A 64 0.58 10.11 -19.08
CA ASP A 64 0.37 11.42 -18.45
C ASP A 64 1.05 11.53 -17.09
N VAL A 65 1.09 10.43 -16.32
CA VAL A 65 1.80 10.38 -15.03
C VAL A 65 3.31 10.39 -15.22
N GLU A 66 3.83 9.71 -16.25
CA GLU A 66 5.27 9.73 -16.56
C GLU A 66 5.74 11.08 -17.11
N THR A 67 4.89 11.74 -17.91
CA THR A 67 5.12 13.10 -18.38
C THR A 67 5.09 14.10 -17.22
N GLY A 68 4.18 13.88 -16.26
CA GLY A 68 4.00 14.75 -15.12
C GLY A 68 3.23 16.02 -15.47
N GLY A 69 3.35 17.04 -14.61
CA GLY A 69 2.72 18.33 -14.85
C GLY A 69 3.00 19.35 -13.77
N ASP A 70 2.29 20.48 -13.89
CA ASP A 70 2.49 21.65 -13.05
C ASP A 70 1.28 21.86 -12.16
N ILE A 71 1.52 22.14 -10.88
CA ILE A 71 0.47 22.47 -9.92
C ILE A 71 0.69 23.85 -9.33
N HIS A 72 -0.42 24.58 -9.17
CA HIS A 72 -0.39 25.88 -8.51
C HIS A 72 -0.47 25.70 -7.00
N LEU A 73 0.55 26.18 -6.31
CA LEU A 73 0.68 26.20 -4.87
C LEU A 73 0.21 27.56 -4.31
N PRO A 74 -0.14 27.63 -3.01
CA PRO A 74 -0.38 28.89 -2.34
C PRO A 74 0.81 29.86 -2.47
N GLY A 75 0.50 31.16 -2.55
CA GLY A 75 1.50 32.21 -2.73
C GLY A 75 1.97 32.42 -4.18
N GLY A 76 1.22 31.89 -5.17
CA GLY A 76 1.55 32.06 -6.59
C GLY A 76 2.76 31.24 -7.05
N ARG A 77 3.18 30.27 -6.23
CA ARG A 77 4.24 29.31 -6.55
C ARG A 77 3.71 28.21 -7.45
N THR A 78 4.57 27.66 -8.29
CA THR A 78 4.26 26.50 -9.14
C THR A 78 5.22 25.38 -8.79
N ALA A 79 4.70 24.19 -8.51
CA ALA A 79 5.51 22.99 -8.34
C ALA A 79 5.38 22.09 -9.57
N HIS A 80 6.48 21.46 -9.94
CA HIS A 80 6.54 20.49 -11.03
C HIS A 80 6.56 19.09 -10.42
N TRP A 81 5.72 18.19 -10.92
CA TRP A 81 5.69 16.80 -10.46
C TRP A 81 5.77 15.84 -11.62
N LYS A 82 6.36 14.67 -11.39
CA LYS A 82 6.45 13.56 -12.33
C LYS A 82 6.35 12.23 -11.57
N GLY A 83 5.77 11.22 -12.20
CA GLY A 83 5.64 9.89 -11.60
C GLY A 83 6.35 8.83 -12.44
N LYS A 84 7.27 8.06 -11.86
CA LYS A 84 7.84 6.89 -12.51
C LYS A 84 7.05 5.66 -12.11
N ILE A 85 6.49 4.92 -13.08
CA ILE A 85 5.60 3.79 -12.82
C ILE A 85 6.35 2.47 -13.00
N GLU A 86 6.27 1.60 -12.00
CA GLU A 86 6.83 0.25 -12.04
C GLU A 86 5.73 -0.80 -11.81
N ALA A 87 5.64 -1.79 -12.70
CA ALA A 87 4.70 -2.90 -12.57
C ALA A 87 5.08 -3.81 -11.40
N THR A 88 4.08 -4.29 -10.65
CA THR A 88 4.32 -5.21 -9.53
C THR A 88 3.93 -6.65 -9.90
N ALA A 89 4.26 -7.60 -9.01
CA ALA A 89 3.83 -9.00 -9.14
C ALA A 89 2.32 -9.21 -8.88
N VAL A 90 1.57 -8.15 -8.57
CA VAL A 90 0.12 -8.18 -8.38
C VAL A 90 -0.52 -7.42 -9.53
N SER A 91 -1.48 -8.06 -10.20
CA SER A 91 -2.22 -7.45 -11.30
C SER A 91 -2.85 -6.13 -10.89
N ASP A 92 -2.81 -5.14 -11.79
CA ASP A 92 -3.39 -3.80 -11.62
C ASP A 92 -2.77 -2.95 -10.49
N LEU A 93 -1.78 -3.48 -9.75
CA LEU A 93 -1.06 -2.78 -8.70
C LEU A 93 0.30 -2.31 -9.22
N PHE A 94 0.58 -1.02 -9.06
CA PHE A 94 1.78 -0.38 -9.53
C PHE A 94 2.50 0.33 -8.39
N ALA A 95 3.82 0.24 -8.36
CA ALA A 95 4.66 1.08 -7.52
C ALA A 95 4.97 2.35 -8.30
N VAL A 96 4.55 3.50 -7.79
CA VAL A 96 4.79 4.80 -8.43
C VAL A 96 5.71 5.62 -7.56
N GLU A 97 6.87 5.98 -8.10
CA GLU A 97 7.79 6.94 -7.50
C GLU A 97 7.39 8.34 -7.96
N LEU A 98 6.74 9.08 -7.07
CA LEU A 98 6.39 10.48 -7.25
C LEU A 98 7.62 11.33 -6.95
N SER A 99 8.06 12.16 -7.89
CA SER A 99 9.08 13.19 -7.67
C SER A 99 8.43 14.57 -7.84
N CYS A 100 8.72 15.49 -6.93
CA CYS A 100 8.15 16.83 -6.91
C CYS A 100 9.24 17.86 -6.68
N GLU A 101 9.32 18.85 -7.56
CA GLU A 101 10.20 20.02 -7.45
C GLU A 101 9.35 21.19 -6.94
N ILE A 102 9.54 21.56 -5.68
CA ILE A 102 8.74 22.57 -4.98
C ILE A 102 9.62 23.81 -4.73
N PRO A 103 9.24 24.99 -5.25
CA PRO A 103 10.00 26.21 -5.00
C PRO A 103 9.93 26.60 -3.52
N THR A 104 11.07 26.93 -2.95
CA THR A 104 11.15 27.43 -1.58
C THR A 104 10.49 28.81 -1.47
N ALA A 105 9.86 29.10 -0.33
CA ALA A 105 9.18 30.38 -0.12
C ALA A 105 10.11 31.61 -0.20
N ASN A 106 11.42 31.41 -0.01
CA ASN A 106 12.42 32.48 0.02
C ASN A 106 13.20 32.64 -1.30
N GLY A 107 12.79 31.97 -2.38
CA GLY A 107 13.43 32.08 -3.69
C GLY A 107 14.80 31.41 -3.80
N GLY A 108 15.11 30.45 -2.91
CA GLY A 108 16.25 29.55 -3.07
C GLY A 108 15.95 28.42 -4.06
N GLU A 109 16.93 27.54 -4.28
CA GLU A 109 16.79 26.37 -5.15
C GLU A 109 15.54 25.54 -4.79
N PRO A 110 14.80 25.02 -5.78
CA PRO A 110 13.65 24.15 -5.54
C PRO A 110 14.06 22.93 -4.70
N GLU A 111 13.20 22.57 -3.75
CA GLU A 111 13.34 21.34 -2.99
C GLU A 111 12.78 20.19 -3.82
N GLU A 112 13.60 19.17 -4.10
CA GLU A 112 13.14 17.93 -4.72
C GLU A 112 12.73 16.92 -3.63
N ILE A 113 11.50 16.42 -3.73
CA ILE A 113 10.91 15.46 -2.80
C ILE A 113 10.49 14.22 -3.59
N SER A 114 10.92 13.04 -3.15
CA SER A 114 10.52 11.77 -3.75
C SER A 114 9.78 10.87 -2.77
N GLU A 115 8.71 10.22 -3.25
CA GLU A 115 7.92 9.26 -2.48
C GLU A 115 7.42 8.10 -3.34
N THR A 116 7.59 6.87 -2.86
CA THR A 116 7.00 5.70 -3.49
C THR A 116 5.62 5.40 -2.92
N ARG A 117 4.61 5.19 -3.79
CA ARG A 117 3.26 4.78 -3.40
C ARG A 117 2.76 3.61 -4.24
N MET A 118 1.92 2.78 -3.63
CA MET A 118 1.26 1.69 -4.33
C MET A 118 -0.12 2.14 -4.83
N LEU A 119 -0.33 2.11 -6.15
CA LEU A 119 -1.58 2.55 -6.79
C LEU A 119 -2.27 1.38 -7.48
N LEU A 120 -3.56 1.21 -7.19
CA LEU A 120 -4.42 0.26 -7.89
C LEU A 120 -5.06 0.95 -9.11
N ARG A 121 -4.60 0.60 -10.32
CA ARG A 121 -5.01 1.25 -11.58
C ARG A 121 -5.27 0.21 -12.67
N PRO A 122 -6.46 -0.40 -12.70
CA PRO A 122 -6.80 -1.41 -13.73
C PRO A 122 -6.78 -0.88 -15.16
N THR A 123 -6.87 0.44 -15.36
CA THR A 123 -6.79 1.11 -16.66
C THR A 123 -5.38 1.16 -17.24
N TRP A 124 -4.35 0.97 -16.40
CA TRP A 124 -2.94 0.96 -16.84
C TRP A 124 -2.47 -0.42 -17.27
N SER A 125 -3.14 -1.48 -16.83
CA SER A 125 -2.76 -2.85 -17.17
C SER A 125 -3.32 -3.27 -18.52
N ILE A 126 -2.49 -3.94 -19.32
CA ILE A 126 -2.92 -4.59 -20.55
C ILE A 126 -3.51 -5.96 -20.19
N PRO A 127 -4.66 -6.38 -20.79
CA PRO A 127 -5.30 -7.66 -20.46
C PRO A 127 -4.40 -8.90 -20.55
N ALA A 128 -3.47 -8.91 -21.52
CA ALA A 128 -2.52 -10.01 -21.70
C ALA A 128 -1.52 -10.10 -20.53
N ASP A 129 -0.99 -8.97 -20.08
CA ASP A 129 -0.06 -8.92 -18.94
C ASP A 129 -0.75 -9.34 -17.64
N ARG A 130 -2.02 -8.95 -17.47
CA ARG A 130 -2.84 -9.40 -16.35
C ARG A 130 -2.96 -10.92 -16.32
N GLN A 131 -3.24 -11.54 -17.46
CA GLN A 131 -3.37 -13.00 -17.52
C GLN A 131 -2.05 -13.69 -17.16
N LYS A 132 -0.93 -13.22 -17.72
CA LYS A 132 0.40 -13.73 -17.41
C LYS A 132 0.73 -13.62 -15.91
N ILE A 133 0.50 -12.45 -15.31
CA ILE A 133 0.74 -12.23 -13.87
C ILE A 133 -0.10 -13.18 -13.02
N ARG A 134 -1.36 -13.42 -13.39
CA ARG A 134 -2.23 -14.37 -12.68
C ARG A 134 -1.78 -15.82 -12.83
N ASP A 135 -1.37 -16.22 -14.03
CA ASP A 135 -0.87 -17.58 -14.29
C ASP A 135 0.45 -17.85 -13.56
N ASP A 136 1.36 -16.86 -13.53
CA ASP A 136 2.60 -16.93 -12.76
C ASP A 136 2.32 -17.00 -11.24
N ALA A 137 1.39 -16.19 -10.74
CA ALA A 137 0.95 -16.25 -9.35
C ALA A 137 0.31 -17.59 -9.01
N ARG A 138 -0.51 -18.16 -9.90
CA ARG A 138 -1.10 -19.49 -9.76
C ARG A 138 -0.02 -20.56 -9.66
N GLN A 139 0.95 -20.54 -10.56
CA GLN A 139 2.03 -21.51 -10.56
C GLN A 139 2.87 -21.42 -9.28
N ARG A 140 3.12 -20.21 -8.77
CA ARG A 140 3.80 -20.01 -7.49
C ARG A 140 3.02 -20.60 -6.32
N LEU A 141 1.71 -20.31 -6.25
CA LEU A 141 0.85 -20.83 -5.17
C LEU A 141 0.66 -22.35 -5.23
N GLU A 142 0.59 -22.94 -6.42
CA GLU A 142 0.54 -24.39 -6.58
C GLU A 142 1.85 -25.04 -6.10
N LYS A 143 3.00 -24.47 -6.45
CA LYS A 143 4.33 -24.95 -6.02
C LYS A 143 4.52 -24.85 -4.50
N GLU A 144 4.15 -23.72 -3.90
CA GLU A 144 4.40 -23.45 -2.48
C GLU A 144 3.35 -24.04 -1.55
N ARG A 145 2.07 -24.01 -1.95
CA ARG A 145 0.93 -24.32 -1.06
C ARG A 145 0.12 -25.53 -1.49
N GLY A 146 0.38 -26.11 -2.66
CA GLY A 146 -0.43 -27.20 -3.22
C GLY A 146 -1.86 -26.78 -3.56
N TYR A 147 -2.09 -25.47 -3.76
CA TYR A 147 -3.41 -24.92 -4.08
C TYR A 147 -3.77 -25.25 -5.54
N LYS A 148 -4.87 -25.99 -5.72
CA LYS A 148 -5.54 -26.15 -7.01
C LYS A 148 -6.85 -25.37 -6.95
N GLU A 149 -7.02 -24.45 -7.88
CA GLU A 149 -8.25 -23.67 -8.00
C GLU A 149 -9.44 -24.55 -8.41
N ALA A 150 -10.64 -24.15 -8.00
CA ALA A 150 -11.87 -24.90 -8.23
C ALA A 150 -12.38 -24.68 -9.67
N ASP A 151 -12.33 -25.72 -10.50
CA ASP A 151 -12.80 -25.72 -11.89
C ASP A 151 -14.34 -25.72 -11.99
N GLY A 152 -15.03 -24.67 -11.52
CA GLY A 152 -16.46 -24.39 -11.75
C GLY A 152 -17.51 -25.43 -11.29
N ASN A 153 -17.08 -26.63 -10.90
CA ASN A 153 -17.84 -27.79 -10.47
C ASN A 153 -17.25 -28.40 -9.18
N SER A 154 -16.31 -27.70 -8.56
CA SER A 154 -15.73 -28.08 -7.27
C SER A 154 -16.34 -27.23 -6.18
N ALA A 155 -16.85 -27.88 -5.14
CA ALA A 155 -17.34 -27.23 -3.94
C ALA A 155 -16.27 -26.26 -3.42
N PHE A 156 -16.65 -25.02 -3.07
CA PHE A 156 -15.76 -24.02 -2.49
C PHE A 156 -15.04 -24.60 -1.27
N ILE A 157 -13.80 -25.06 -1.44
CA ILE A 157 -12.94 -25.48 -0.32
C ILE A 157 -12.23 -24.22 0.16
N SER A 158 -12.85 -23.49 1.10
CA SER A 158 -12.30 -22.29 1.74
C SER A 158 -11.12 -22.55 2.68
N SER A 159 -10.52 -23.75 2.61
CA SER A 159 -9.43 -24.17 3.49
C SER A 159 -8.23 -24.58 2.63
N PRO A 160 -7.00 -24.11 2.93
CA PRO A 160 -5.83 -24.60 2.25
C PRO A 160 -5.72 -26.11 2.49
N THR A 161 -5.95 -26.90 1.44
CA THR A 161 -5.75 -28.35 1.50
C THR A 161 -4.27 -28.59 1.77
N ARG A 162 -3.95 -28.98 3.01
CA ARG A 162 -2.59 -29.31 3.47
C ARG A 162 -2.06 -30.52 2.70
N GLY A 163 -1.54 -30.29 1.50
CA GLY A 163 -1.06 -31.31 0.57
C GLY A 163 0.33 -31.85 0.88
N LYS A 164 1.02 -31.34 1.90
CA LYS A 164 2.27 -31.94 2.40
C LYS A 164 2.18 -32.13 3.90
N LYS A 165 2.39 -33.38 4.35
CA LYS A 165 2.60 -33.69 5.76
C LYS A 165 3.76 -32.81 6.24
N LEU A 166 3.47 -31.87 7.15
CA LEU A 166 4.51 -31.34 8.03
C LEU A 166 5.11 -32.55 8.73
N VAL A 167 6.38 -32.83 8.46
CA VAL A 167 7.15 -33.86 9.16
C VAL A 167 7.15 -33.47 10.64
N PRO A 168 6.52 -34.24 11.55
CA PRO A 168 6.66 -33.97 12.97
C PRO A 168 8.07 -34.37 13.38
N GLY A 169 8.78 -33.44 14.02
CA GLY A 169 10.07 -33.67 14.63
C GLY A 169 10.05 -34.90 15.55
N GLN A 170 11.10 -35.69 15.42
CA GLN A 170 11.40 -36.86 16.20
C GLN A 170 11.44 -36.53 17.71
N THR A 171 10.45 -37.02 18.46
CA THR A 171 10.59 -37.30 19.88
C THR A 171 9.90 -38.63 20.16
N GLY A 172 10.67 -39.59 20.67
CA GLY A 172 10.24 -40.97 20.87
C GLY A 172 9.42 -41.17 22.14
N ALA A 173 8.60 -42.24 22.16
CA ALA A 173 8.49 -43.24 23.23
C ALA A 173 7.26 -44.14 22.99
N ASN A 174 7.54 -45.44 22.84
CA ASN A 174 6.79 -46.63 23.25
C ASN A 174 5.24 -46.59 23.37
N GLY A 175 4.57 -47.49 22.65
CA GLY A 175 3.17 -47.85 22.89
C GLY A 175 2.69 -49.01 22.00
N LYS A 176 2.52 -50.19 22.60
CA LYS A 176 2.25 -51.50 22.00
C LYS A 176 0.75 -51.70 21.69
N GLY A 177 0.44 -52.41 20.60
CA GLY A 177 -0.85 -53.09 20.33
C GLY A 177 -1.51 -52.62 19.03
N GLY A 178 -1.94 -53.44 18.08
CA GLY A 178 -2.00 -54.90 17.94
C GLY A 178 -3.19 -55.26 17.04
N LYS A 179 -2.93 -55.96 15.90
CA LYS A 179 -3.87 -56.72 15.03
C LYS A 179 -5.03 -55.92 14.37
N ASN A 180 -5.53 -56.19 13.17
CA ASN A 180 -5.40 -57.20 12.12
C ASN A 180 -6.08 -56.61 10.86
N GLY A 181 -5.74 -57.06 9.65
CA GLY A 181 -6.61 -56.86 8.48
C GLY A 181 -5.89 -56.68 7.15
N GLN A 182 -5.27 -57.75 6.68
CA GLN A 182 -4.64 -57.86 5.36
C GLN A 182 -5.70 -58.20 4.30
N GLY A 183 -5.66 -57.53 3.16
CA GLY A 183 -6.51 -57.82 2.00
C GLY A 183 -6.00 -57.10 0.74
N THR A 184 -5.03 -57.72 0.07
CA THR A 184 -4.46 -57.34 -1.22
C THR A 184 -5.45 -57.52 -2.41
N PRO A 185 -5.17 -56.92 -3.59
CA PRO A 185 -6.15 -56.61 -4.62
C PRO A 185 -6.29 -57.71 -5.69
N GLN A 186 -7.43 -57.74 -6.39
CA GLN A 186 -7.61 -58.62 -7.54
C GLN A 186 -7.92 -57.83 -8.81
N ASN A 187 -7.08 -58.03 -9.82
CA ASN A 187 -7.13 -57.51 -11.18
C ASN A 187 -7.71 -58.60 -12.11
N GLY A 188 -8.52 -58.22 -13.11
CA GLY A 188 -9.15 -59.18 -14.04
C GLY A 188 -9.90 -58.57 -15.24
N LYS A 189 -9.11 -58.13 -16.24
CA LYS A 189 -9.27 -58.16 -17.73
C LYS A 189 -10.62 -58.37 -18.48
N ASN A 190 -10.62 -57.70 -19.66
CA ASN A 190 -11.33 -57.89 -20.96
C ASN A 190 -12.70 -57.19 -21.11
N GLY A 191 -13.08 -56.49 -22.20
CA GLY A 191 -12.54 -56.18 -23.52
C GLY A 191 -13.47 -55.19 -24.28
N GLN A 192 -12.96 -54.57 -25.36
CA GLN A 192 -13.47 -53.47 -26.24
C GLN A 192 -14.87 -53.67 -26.90
N PRO A 193 -15.35 -52.78 -27.84
CA PRO A 193 -15.63 -51.33 -27.74
C PRO A 193 -17.03 -50.97 -28.32
N ALA A 194 -17.61 -49.80 -28.00
CA ALA A 194 -18.74 -49.26 -28.78
C ALA A 194 -18.78 -47.71 -28.78
N GLN A 195 -18.63 -47.11 -29.96
CA GLN A 195 -19.06 -45.75 -30.34
C GLN A 195 -20.42 -45.84 -31.08
N PRO A 196 -21.06 -44.73 -31.49
CA PRO A 196 -21.48 -43.55 -30.74
C PRO A 196 -23.02 -43.32 -30.92
N ALA A 197 -23.72 -42.84 -29.88
CA ALA A 197 -25.13 -42.46 -30.02
C ALA A 197 -25.28 -40.96 -30.32
N LYS A 198 -25.91 -40.69 -31.46
CA LYS A 198 -26.25 -39.39 -32.04
C LYS A 198 -27.68 -39.01 -31.59
N GLY A 199 -27.92 -37.74 -31.29
CA GLY A 199 -29.24 -37.12 -31.46
C GLY A 199 -29.86 -36.48 -30.21
N GLY A 200 -30.24 -35.21 -30.34
CA GLY A 200 -31.29 -34.60 -29.51
C GLY A 200 -31.06 -33.15 -29.14
N GLN A 201 -31.32 -32.21 -30.06
CA GLN A 201 -31.59 -30.80 -29.77
C GLN A 201 -33.09 -30.54 -29.94
N PRO A 202 -33.71 -29.74 -29.05
CA PRO A 202 -34.45 -28.56 -29.47
C PRO A 202 -34.06 -27.36 -28.56
N GLY A 203 -33.80 -26.14 -29.03
CA GLY A 203 -34.68 -25.31 -29.86
C GLY A 203 -35.55 -24.41 -28.96
N GLY A 204 -35.05 -23.24 -28.55
CA GLY A 204 -35.79 -22.22 -27.78
C GLY A 204 -35.09 -20.86 -27.79
N GLN A 205 -35.78 -19.83 -28.30
CA GLN A 205 -35.31 -18.52 -28.78
C GLN A 205 -34.77 -17.53 -27.71
N PRO A 206 -34.00 -16.49 -28.15
CA PRO A 206 -33.38 -15.47 -27.31
C PRO A 206 -34.35 -14.34 -26.90
N ALA A 207 -34.20 -13.84 -25.66
CA ALA A 207 -34.92 -12.68 -25.15
C ALA A 207 -34.36 -11.35 -25.68
N ALA A 208 -35.26 -10.43 -26.01
CA ALA A 208 -35.04 -9.16 -26.68
C ALA A 208 -34.44 -8.05 -25.78
N ARG A 209 -33.71 -7.12 -26.42
CA ARG A 209 -33.27 -5.82 -25.89
C ARG A 209 -34.44 -4.86 -25.65
N PRO A 210 -34.40 -3.99 -24.62
CA PRO A 210 -35.15 -2.74 -24.61
C PRO A 210 -34.36 -1.59 -25.24
N ALA A 211 -35.09 -0.72 -25.94
CA ALA A 211 -34.61 0.41 -26.72
C ALA A 211 -34.27 1.64 -25.85
N LYS A 212 -33.38 2.48 -26.39
CA LYS A 212 -33.11 3.85 -25.94
C LYS A 212 -34.37 4.72 -25.99
N ARG A 213 -34.48 5.63 -25.04
CA ARG A 213 -35.13 6.93 -25.21
C ARG A 213 -34.23 8.00 -24.62
#